data_AF-A0A838TE42-F1
#
_entry.id   AF-A0A838TE42-F1
#
_cell.length_a   1.000
_cell.length_b   1.000
_cell.length_c   1.000
_cell.angle_alpha   90.00
_cell.angle_beta   90.00
_cell.angle_gamma   90.00
#
_symmetry.space_group_name_H-M   'P 1'
#
loop_
_entity.id
_entity.type
_entity.pdbx_description
1 polymer ?
#
loop_
_entity_poly.entity_id
_entity_poly.type
_entity_poly.pdbx_seq_one_letter_code
_entity_poly.pdbx_strand_id
1 'polypeptide(L)'
;TLLDAVQATRHVSRDTTQRWLVDLENGRTIAALDVQWRLHALATKHLGGIEEETDWLLESWRYTLDALPHKPEALLGGVDWISKKWLLDAFRESENLSWNDPWLQSLDLEYHNIDPERGLFFQLQPAKRIGEWNHLVRQKDVTRTPPVDTRAAGRALAVAAFRKANRPYVINWDSIACESHDCLVMGDPFQTYLEETDRFVRQKHEPPANEPPL
;
A
#
# COMPACT_ATOMS: atom_id res chain seq x y z
N THR A 1 -20.14 0.30 18.38
CA THR A 1 -19.03 1.27 18.34
C THR A 1 -18.11 1.00 19.50
N LEU A 2 -16.81 1.25 19.32
CA LEU A 2 -15.81 1.10 20.38
C LEU A 2 -15.96 2.24 21.39
N LEU A 3 -15.69 1.96 22.67
CA LEU A 3 -15.75 2.98 23.74
C LEU A 3 -14.69 4.07 23.54
N ASP A 4 -13.46 3.68 23.24
CA ASP A 4 -12.34 4.56 22.89
C ASP A 4 -11.45 3.86 21.87
N ALA A 5 -11.53 4.28 20.61
CA ALA A 5 -10.79 3.67 19.52
C ALA A 5 -9.27 3.84 19.67
N VAL A 6 -8.79 4.97 20.19
CA VAL A 6 -7.36 5.27 20.32
C VAL A 6 -6.72 4.39 21.38
N GLN A 7 -7.39 4.25 22.53
CA GLN A 7 -6.92 3.35 23.60
C GLN A 7 -7.00 1.88 23.17
N ALA A 8 -8.09 1.47 22.52
CA ALA A 8 -8.25 0.11 22.00
C ALA A 8 -7.08 -0.28 21.07
N THR A 9 -6.69 0.59 20.12
CA THR A 9 -5.55 0.33 19.23
C THR A 9 -4.26 0.11 20.02
N ARG A 10 -3.98 0.93 21.03
CA ARG A 10 -2.76 0.81 21.85
C ARG A 10 -2.72 -0.47 22.68
N HIS A 11 -3.86 -0.87 23.24
CA HIS A 11 -3.99 -2.09 24.03
C HIS A 11 -3.86 -3.34 23.16
N VAL A 12 -4.57 -3.39 22.02
CA VAL A 12 -4.47 -4.49 21.06
C VAL A 12 -3.03 -4.67 20.58
N SER A 13 -2.34 -3.57 20.23
CA SER A 13 -0.96 -3.62 19.76
C SER A 13 0.05 -4.15 20.79
N ARG A 14 -0.20 -3.93 22.10
CA ARG A 14 0.74 -4.32 23.18
C ARG A 14 0.39 -5.65 23.85
N ASP A 15 -0.78 -6.20 23.57
CA ASP A 15 -1.24 -7.43 24.19
C ASP A 15 -0.52 -8.66 23.63
N THR A 16 0.47 -9.12 24.37
CA THR A 16 1.24 -10.34 24.07
C THR A 16 0.47 -11.62 24.35
N THR A 17 -0.67 -11.56 25.07
CA THR A 17 -1.53 -12.71 25.33
C THR A 17 -2.42 -13.06 24.15
N GLN A 18 -2.48 -12.18 23.13
CA GLN A 18 -3.25 -12.35 21.90
C GLN A 18 -4.76 -12.53 22.11
N ARG A 19 -5.28 -12.06 23.26
CA ARG A 19 -6.72 -12.05 23.53
C ARG A 19 -7.40 -10.84 22.88
N TRP A 20 -6.66 -9.74 22.76
CA TRP A 20 -7.03 -8.50 22.07
C TRP A 20 -8.46 -8.03 22.40
N LEU A 21 -8.77 -7.93 23.69
CA LEU A 21 -10.09 -7.49 24.14
C LEU A 21 -10.27 -5.98 23.95
N VAL A 22 -11.43 -5.57 23.46
CA VAL A 22 -11.81 -4.17 23.24
C VAL A 22 -13.17 -3.86 23.87
N ASP A 23 -13.29 -2.69 24.47
CA ASP A 23 -14.50 -2.23 25.13
C ASP A 23 -15.42 -1.49 24.15
N LEU A 24 -16.73 -1.73 24.30
CA LEU A 24 -17.79 -1.13 23.51
C LEU A 24 -18.53 -0.07 24.31
N GLU A 25 -19.14 0.91 23.62
CA GLU A 25 -19.94 1.97 24.26
C GLU A 25 -21.10 1.44 25.11
N ASN A 26 -21.59 0.24 24.84
CA ASN A 26 -22.65 -0.40 25.60
C ASN A 26 -22.16 -1.14 26.87
N GLY A 27 -20.91 -0.92 27.27
CA GLY A 27 -20.30 -1.51 28.48
C GLY A 27 -19.91 -2.99 28.33
N ARG A 28 -20.04 -3.57 27.14
CA ARG A 28 -19.60 -4.94 26.85
C ARG A 28 -18.17 -4.94 26.31
N THR A 29 -17.49 -6.06 26.46
CA THR A 29 -16.18 -6.32 25.84
C THR A 29 -16.32 -7.37 24.74
N ILE A 30 -15.49 -7.30 23.72
CA ILE A 30 -15.41 -8.25 22.61
C ILE A 30 -13.96 -8.44 22.17
N ALA A 31 -13.59 -9.59 21.60
CA ALA A 31 -12.26 -9.74 21.01
C ALA A 31 -12.15 -8.94 19.71
N ALA A 32 -10.99 -8.34 19.43
CA ALA A 32 -10.72 -7.62 18.20
C ALA A 32 -10.90 -8.51 16.96
N LEU A 33 -10.58 -9.80 17.08
CA LEU A 33 -10.81 -10.78 16.02
C LEU A 33 -12.30 -10.99 15.73
N ASP A 34 -13.16 -11.00 16.75
CA ASP A 34 -14.62 -11.10 16.56
C ASP A 34 -15.18 -9.85 15.88
N VAL A 35 -14.59 -8.67 16.13
CA VAL A 35 -14.93 -7.44 15.41
C VAL A 35 -14.59 -7.60 13.93
N GLN A 36 -13.40 -8.10 13.62
CA GLN A 36 -12.99 -8.38 12.24
C GLN A 36 -13.90 -9.40 11.56
N TRP A 37 -14.28 -10.49 12.24
CA TRP A 37 -15.23 -11.47 11.71
C TRP A 37 -16.61 -10.88 11.40
N ARG A 38 -17.11 -9.95 12.22
CA ARG A 38 -18.37 -9.26 11.94
C ARG A 38 -18.27 -8.36 10.72
N LEU A 39 -17.15 -7.65 10.55
CA LEU A 39 -16.91 -6.82 9.37
C LEU A 39 -16.76 -7.68 8.11
N HIS A 40 -16.02 -8.78 8.19
CA HIS A 40 -15.88 -9.76 7.12
C HIS A 40 -17.24 -10.31 6.70
N ALA A 41 -18.09 -10.74 7.65
CA ALA A 41 -19.42 -11.26 7.36
C ALA A 41 -20.33 -10.23 6.65
N LEU A 42 -20.26 -8.96 7.06
CA LEU A 42 -20.97 -7.88 6.36
C LEU A 42 -20.41 -7.65 4.95
N ALA A 43 -19.09 -7.58 4.81
CA ALA A 43 -18.43 -7.40 3.52
C ALA A 43 -18.78 -8.55 2.56
N THR A 44 -18.68 -9.81 3.00
CA THR A 44 -19.09 -10.97 2.19
C THR A 44 -20.57 -10.93 1.82
N LYS A 45 -21.46 -10.52 2.74
CA LYS A 45 -22.89 -10.41 2.44
C LYS A 45 -23.17 -9.36 1.35
N HIS A 46 -22.45 -8.25 1.37
CA HIS A 46 -22.74 -7.10 0.50
C HIS A 46 -21.91 -7.05 -0.79
N LEU A 47 -20.75 -7.69 -0.80
CA LEU A 47 -19.75 -7.59 -1.87
C LEU A 47 -19.36 -8.93 -2.48
N GLY A 48 -19.71 -10.05 -1.83
CA GLY A 48 -19.38 -11.38 -2.34
C GLY A 48 -20.10 -11.69 -3.65
N GLY A 49 -19.38 -12.27 -4.61
CA GLY A 49 -19.88 -12.65 -5.92
C GLY A 49 -20.07 -11.50 -6.91
N ILE A 50 -19.60 -10.28 -6.59
CA ILE A 50 -19.67 -9.13 -7.51
C ILE A 50 -18.58 -9.24 -8.58
N GLU A 51 -17.34 -9.52 -8.19
CA GLU A 51 -16.18 -9.63 -9.08
C GLU A 51 -15.08 -10.49 -8.46
N GLU A 52 -14.24 -11.07 -9.32
CA GLU A 52 -13.18 -12.01 -8.90
C GLU A 52 -12.15 -11.39 -7.95
N GLU A 53 -11.79 -10.12 -8.15
CA GLU A 53 -10.82 -9.41 -7.30
C GLU A 53 -11.36 -9.20 -5.88
N THR A 54 -12.62 -8.78 -5.77
CA THR A 54 -13.31 -8.62 -4.49
C THR A 54 -13.45 -9.97 -3.77
N ASP A 55 -13.81 -11.04 -4.48
CA ASP A 55 -13.92 -12.37 -3.90
C ASP A 55 -12.54 -12.88 -3.41
N TRP A 56 -11.49 -12.68 -4.21
CA TRP A 56 -10.12 -13.00 -3.80
C TRP A 56 -9.69 -12.23 -2.53
N LEU A 57 -10.04 -10.94 -2.41
CA LEU A 57 -9.78 -10.15 -1.21
C LEU A 57 -10.53 -10.70 0.01
N LEU A 58 -11.83 -11.02 -0.14
CA LEU A 58 -12.65 -11.58 0.93
C LEU A 58 -12.14 -12.95 1.41
N GLU A 59 -11.68 -13.79 0.48
CA GLU A 59 -11.05 -15.08 0.79
C GLU A 59 -9.70 -14.90 1.51
N SER A 60 -8.90 -13.94 1.08
CA SER A 60 -7.58 -13.65 1.67
C SER A 60 -7.72 -13.09 3.09
N TRP A 61 -8.71 -12.22 3.31
CA TRP A 61 -9.06 -11.73 4.64
C TRP A 61 -9.51 -12.89 5.54
N ARG A 62 -10.46 -13.71 5.08
CA ARG A 62 -10.93 -14.89 5.83
C ARG A 62 -9.79 -15.81 6.23
N TYR A 63 -8.94 -16.18 5.28
CA TYR A 63 -7.78 -17.04 5.52
C TYR A 63 -6.87 -16.48 6.61
N THR A 64 -6.65 -15.17 6.61
CA THR A 64 -5.85 -14.48 7.63
C THR A 64 -6.50 -14.58 9.01
N LEU A 65 -7.81 -14.35 9.12
CA LEU A 65 -8.56 -14.46 10.38
C LEU A 65 -8.59 -15.90 10.92
N ASP A 66 -8.75 -16.89 10.03
CA ASP A 66 -8.75 -18.31 10.37
C ASP A 66 -7.36 -18.80 10.85
N ALA A 67 -6.29 -18.35 10.18
CA ALA A 67 -4.93 -18.80 10.48
C ALA A 67 -4.37 -18.15 11.75
N LEU A 68 -4.72 -16.90 12.06
CA LEU A 68 -4.11 -16.14 13.14
C LEU A 68 -4.13 -16.84 14.52
N PRO A 69 -5.24 -17.43 15.00
CA PRO A 69 -5.29 -18.07 16.33
C PRO A 69 -4.71 -19.48 16.39
N HIS A 70 -4.49 -20.15 15.24
CA HIS A 70 -4.22 -21.59 15.20
C HIS A 70 -2.95 -21.97 14.44
N LYS A 71 -2.61 -21.19 13.42
CA LYS A 71 -1.55 -21.49 12.46
C LYS A 71 -0.90 -20.21 11.91
N PRO A 72 -0.37 -19.31 12.76
CA PRO A 72 0.20 -18.04 12.31
C PRO A 72 1.36 -18.22 11.33
N GLU A 73 2.08 -19.35 11.37
CA GLU A 73 3.16 -19.65 10.43
C GLU A 73 2.67 -19.77 8.96
N ALA A 74 1.38 -20.02 8.76
CA ALA A 74 0.78 -20.01 7.43
C ALA A 74 0.69 -18.61 6.81
N LEU A 75 0.93 -17.56 7.61
CA LEU A 75 0.88 -16.16 7.22
C LEU A 75 2.28 -15.54 7.02
N LEU A 76 3.36 -16.34 7.15
CA LEU A 76 4.73 -15.89 6.93
C LEU A 76 4.91 -15.37 5.49
N GLY A 77 5.51 -14.19 5.39
CA GLY A 77 5.72 -13.42 4.16
C GLY A 77 4.50 -12.65 3.65
N GLY A 78 3.36 -12.71 4.36
CA GLY A 78 2.09 -12.07 3.96
C GLY A 78 1.55 -11.13 5.02
N VAL A 79 1.77 -11.44 6.31
CA VAL A 79 1.49 -10.54 7.41
C VAL A 79 2.81 -10.15 8.09
N ASP A 80 3.20 -8.88 7.93
CA ASP A 80 4.55 -8.41 8.30
C ASP A 80 4.89 -8.63 9.76
N TRP A 81 3.98 -8.27 10.68
CA TRP A 81 4.27 -8.39 12.11
C TRP A 81 4.44 -9.85 12.54
N ILE A 82 3.73 -10.80 11.91
CA ILE A 82 3.89 -12.24 12.17
C ILE A 82 5.25 -12.69 11.66
N SER A 83 5.58 -12.31 10.44
CA SER A 83 6.84 -12.67 9.77
C SER A 83 8.06 -12.14 10.52
N LYS A 84 7.99 -10.87 10.93
CA LYS A 84 9.01 -10.22 11.73
C LYS A 84 9.12 -10.83 13.13
N LYS A 85 8.00 -11.04 13.81
CA LYS A 85 8.01 -11.67 15.14
C LYS A 85 8.65 -13.04 15.09
N TRP A 86 8.31 -13.85 14.09
CA TRP A 86 8.94 -15.16 13.87
C TRP A 86 10.46 -15.06 13.69
N LEU A 87 10.94 -14.13 12.87
CA LEU A 87 12.36 -13.91 12.65
C LEU A 87 13.07 -13.48 13.94
N LEU A 88 12.51 -12.50 14.66
CA LEU A 88 13.09 -11.98 15.90
C LEU A 88 13.07 -13.02 17.02
N ASP A 89 11.99 -13.80 17.16
CA ASP A 89 11.92 -14.90 18.13
C ASP A 89 12.99 -15.96 17.83
N ALA A 90 13.12 -16.38 16.57
CA ALA A 90 14.11 -17.38 16.16
C ALA A 90 15.54 -16.92 16.47
N PHE A 91 15.87 -15.66 16.14
CA PHE A 91 17.18 -15.10 16.42
C PHE A 91 17.44 -14.93 17.92
N ARG A 92 16.45 -14.40 18.65
CA ARG A 92 16.51 -14.25 20.11
C ARG A 92 16.75 -15.60 20.80
N GLU A 93 16.08 -16.65 20.35
CA GLU A 93 16.21 -18.00 20.91
C GLU A 93 17.57 -18.64 20.56
N SER A 94 18.07 -18.46 19.33
CA SER A 94 19.38 -19.00 18.93
C SER A 94 20.54 -18.34 19.66
N GLU A 95 20.47 -17.03 19.87
CA GLU A 95 21.51 -16.23 20.52
C GLU A 95 21.28 -16.03 22.03
N ASN A 96 20.21 -16.62 22.59
CA ASN A 96 19.82 -16.50 24.00
C ASN A 96 19.71 -15.02 24.48
N LEU A 97 19.05 -14.18 23.68
CA LEU A 97 18.88 -12.76 23.94
C LEU A 97 17.57 -12.46 24.69
N SER A 98 17.50 -11.27 25.29
CA SER A 98 16.24 -10.72 25.80
C SER A 98 15.57 -9.83 24.76
N TRP A 99 14.27 -9.56 24.90
CA TRP A 99 13.54 -8.62 24.04
C TRP A 99 14.08 -7.18 24.07
N ASN A 100 14.85 -6.81 25.10
CA ASN A 100 15.44 -5.49 25.24
C ASN A 100 16.87 -5.41 24.65
N ASP A 101 17.34 -6.48 24.00
CA ASP A 101 18.68 -6.47 23.40
C ASP A 101 18.74 -5.55 22.17
N PRO A 102 19.72 -4.65 22.05
CA PRO A 102 19.87 -3.76 20.90
C PRO A 102 19.96 -4.47 19.55
N TRP A 103 20.42 -5.73 19.51
CA TRP A 103 20.46 -6.51 18.27
C TRP A 103 19.08 -6.71 17.68
N LEU A 104 18.05 -6.92 18.50
CA LEU A 104 16.68 -7.10 18.01
C LEU A 104 16.13 -5.82 17.40
N GLN A 105 16.50 -4.65 17.94
CA GLN A 105 16.15 -3.36 17.34
C GLN A 105 16.85 -3.17 15.98
N SER A 106 18.10 -3.58 15.86
CA SER A 106 18.82 -3.54 14.58
C SER A 106 18.16 -4.42 13.52
N LEU A 107 17.75 -5.64 13.91
CA LEU A 107 17.06 -6.58 13.01
C LEU A 107 15.65 -6.10 12.64
N ASP A 108 14.93 -5.46 13.57
CA ASP A 108 13.62 -4.84 13.32
C ASP A 108 13.71 -3.77 12.21
N LEU A 109 14.79 -2.98 12.22
CA LEU A 109 15.07 -1.99 11.16
C LEU A 109 15.51 -2.66 9.85
N GLU A 110 16.43 -3.63 9.91
CA GLU A 110 16.94 -4.32 8.71
C GLU A 110 15.84 -5.12 7.98
N TYR A 111 14.82 -5.57 8.70
CA TYR A 111 13.62 -6.17 8.11
C TYR A 111 12.96 -5.26 7.05
N HIS A 112 12.98 -3.95 7.26
CA HIS A 112 12.36 -2.96 6.39
C HIS A 112 13.31 -2.39 5.33
N ASN A 113 14.54 -2.90 5.24
CA ASN A 113 15.47 -2.48 4.20
C ASN A 113 14.94 -2.90 2.82
N ILE A 114 14.78 -1.93 1.92
CA ILE A 114 14.19 -2.11 0.58
C ILE A 114 15.16 -2.69 -0.44
N ASP A 115 16.44 -2.83 -0.10
CA ASP A 115 17.45 -3.49 -0.93
C ASP A 115 17.17 -5.02 -0.97
N PRO A 116 16.83 -5.60 -2.14
CA PRO A 116 16.51 -7.03 -2.25
C PRO A 116 17.64 -7.98 -1.84
N GLU A 117 18.91 -7.53 -1.90
CA GLU A 117 20.07 -8.36 -1.54
C GLU A 117 20.35 -8.33 -0.03
N ARG A 118 19.88 -7.31 0.68
CA ARG A 118 20.19 -7.07 2.11
C ARG A 118 19.00 -7.25 3.03
N GLY A 119 17.83 -6.76 2.62
CA GLY A 119 16.67 -6.69 3.48
C GLY A 119 16.17 -8.06 3.92
N LEU A 120 15.99 -8.24 5.23
CA LEU A 120 15.63 -9.54 5.80
C LEU A 120 14.27 -10.03 5.32
N PHE A 121 13.34 -9.12 5.00
CA PHE A 121 12.05 -9.47 4.40
C PHE A 121 12.23 -10.27 3.10
N PHE A 122 13.15 -9.85 2.23
CA PHE A 122 13.37 -10.49 0.92
C PHE A 122 14.01 -11.88 1.02
N GLN A 123 14.63 -12.19 2.17
CA GLN A 123 15.23 -13.49 2.45
C GLN A 123 14.21 -14.49 3.03
N LEU A 124 13.01 -14.03 3.41
CA LEU A 124 11.96 -14.91 3.91
C LEU A 124 11.45 -15.83 2.80
N GLN A 125 11.24 -17.10 3.17
CA GLN A 125 10.47 -18.02 2.35
C GLN A 125 9.00 -17.91 2.75
N PRO A 126 8.14 -17.27 1.93
CA PRO A 126 6.73 -17.15 2.26
C PRO A 126 6.08 -18.53 2.29
N ALA A 127 5.01 -18.67 3.08
CA ALA A 127 4.15 -19.84 2.98
C ALA A 127 3.60 -19.97 1.54
N LYS A 128 3.43 -21.20 1.03
CA LYS A 128 3.09 -21.45 -0.38
C LYS A 128 1.97 -20.56 -0.93
N ARG A 129 0.83 -20.50 -0.22
CA ARG A 129 -0.34 -19.69 -0.61
C ARG A 129 -0.03 -18.18 -0.63
N ILE A 130 0.72 -17.71 0.36
CA ILE A 130 1.18 -16.31 0.42
C ILE A 130 2.12 -15.99 -0.76
N GLY A 131 3.04 -16.90 -1.08
CA GLY A 131 3.91 -16.77 -2.24
C GLY A 131 3.10 -16.62 -3.53
N GLU A 132 2.11 -17.49 -3.75
CA GLU A 132 1.20 -17.42 -4.90
C GLU A 132 0.48 -16.06 -4.97
N TRP A 133 -0.07 -15.57 -3.86
CA TRP A 133 -0.69 -14.24 -3.80
C TRP A 133 0.26 -13.10 -4.13
N ASN A 134 1.44 -13.08 -3.51
CA ASN A 134 2.46 -12.08 -3.77
C ASN A 134 2.91 -12.08 -5.24
N HIS A 135 2.85 -13.22 -5.93
CA HIS A 135 3.13 -13.30 -7.36
C HIS A 135 1.99 -12.77 -8.23
N LEU A 136 0.73 -13.03 -7.85
CA LEU A 136 -0.45 -12.56 -8.60
C LEU A 136 -0.53 -11.02 -8.68
N VAL A 137 -0.16 -10.33 -7.60
CA VAL A 137 -0.23 -8.86 -7.54
C VAL A 137 1.03 -8.14 -8.07
N ARG A 138 2.10 -8.88 -8.39
CA ARG A 138 3.34 -8.30 -8.93
C ARG A 138 3.16 -7.88 -10.37
N GLN A 139 3.05 -6.58 -10.58
CA GLN A 139 3.02 -5.99 -11.92
C GLN A 139 4.43 -5.65 -12.40
N LYS A 140 4.74 -6.06 -13.63
CA LYS A 140 5.97 -5.65 -14.31
C LYS A 140 5.84 -4.19 -14.75
N ASP A 141 6.97 -3.50 -14.82
CA ASP A 141 7.08 -2.14 -15.38
C ASP A 141 6.34 -1.01 -14.65
N VAL A 142 5.78 -1.23 -13.44
CA VAL A 142 5.14 -0.18 -12.63
C VAL A 142 6.05 1.00 -12.27
N THR A 143 7.37 0.79 -12.31
CA THR A 143 8.36 1.85 -12.10
C THR A 143 8.44 2.84 -13.27
N ARG A 144 7.88 2.47 -14.43
CA ARG A 144 7.93 3.25 -15.68
C ARG A 144 6.55 3.49 -16.30
N THR A 145 5.54 2.71 -15.91
CA THR A 145 4.19 2.76 -16.47
C THR A 145 3.22 3.30 -15.44
N PRO A 146 2.55 4.44 -15.69
CA PRO A 146 1.53 4.97 -14.79
C PRO A 146 0.25 4.12 -14.85
N PRO A 147 -0.63 4.22 -13.85
CA PRO A 147 -2.03 3.79 -13.98
C PRO A 147 -2.69 4.50 -15.16
N VAL A 148 -3.36 3.73 -16.03
CA VAL A 148 -3.89 4.21 -17.34
C VAL A 148 -5.31 4.77 -17.25
N ASP A 149 -6.01 4.47 -16.17
CA ASP A 149 -7.42 4.72 -15.89
C ASP A 149 -7.63 5.91 -14.93
N THR A 150 -6.58 6.68 -14.66
CA THR A 150 -6.63 7.85 -13.79
C THR A 150 -5.85 9.02 -14.40
N ARG A 151 -5.95 10.20 -13.78
CA ARG A 151 -5.18 11.38 -14.17
C ARG A 151 -3.66 11.19 -14.13
N ALA A 152 -3.16 10.11 -13.50
CA ALA A 152 -1.76 9.73 -13.57
C ALA A 152 -1.28 9.48 -15.01
N ALA A 153 -2.17 8.99 -15.88
CA ALA A 153 -1.88 8.76 -17.29
C ALA A 153 -1.50 10.06 -18.02
N GLY A 154 -2.37 11.08 -17.95
CA GLY A 154 -2.11 12.41 -18.50
C GLY A 154 -0.83 13.04 -17.92
N ARG A 155 -0.64 13.00 -16.59
CA ARG A 155 0.58 13.55 -15.97
C ARG A 155 1.85 12.89 -16.49
N ALA A 156 1.86 11.57 -16.62
CA ALA A 156 3.02 10.85 -17.14
C ALA A 156 3.31 11.22 -18.60
N LEU A 157 2.28 11.41 -19.42
CA LEU A 157 2.41 11.90 -20.79
C LEU A 157 3.09 13.28 -20.83
N ALA A 158 2.66 14.22 -19.99
CA ALA A 158 3.29 15.54 -19.87
C ALA A 158 4.76 15.45 -19.43
N VAL A 159 5.06 14.68 -18.38
CA VAL A 159 6.44 14.47 -17.90
C VAL A 159 7.32 13.95 -19.04
N ALA A 160 6.86 12.92 -19.74
CA ALA A 160 7.63 12.31 -20.84
C ALA A 160 7.90 13.33 -21.96
N ALA A 161 6.88 14.10 -22.36
CA ALA A 161 6.99 15.08 -23.42
C ALA A 161 7.89 16.26 -23.07
N PHE A 162 7.71 16.87 -21.89
CA PHE A 162 8.50 18.02 -21.47
C PHE A 162 9.96 17.66 -21.18
N ARG A 163 10.23 16.47 -20.62
CA ARG A 163 11.59 15.97 -20.48
C ARG A 163 12.28 15.76 -21.83
N LYS A 164 11.57 15.20 -22.81
CA LYS A 164 12.09 15.04 -24.18
C LYS A 164 12.39 16.39 -24.85
N ALA A 165 11.58 17.41 -24.57
CA ALA A 165 11.75 18.76 -25.09
C ALA A 165 12.71 19.65 -24.28
N ASN A 166 13.26 19.16 -23.16
CA ASN A 166 14.10 19.92 -22.22
C ASN A 166 13.49 21.26 -21.75
N ARG A 167 12.17 21.27 -21.49
CA ARG A 167 11.43 22.47 -21.05
C ARG A 167 11.23 22.50 -19.53
N PRO A 168 11.23 23.69 -18.89
CA PRO A 168 10.87 23.80 -17.49
C PRO A 168 9.36 23.60 -17.31
N TYR A 169 8.99 22.74 -16.37
CA TYR A 169 7.60 22.44 -16.04
C TYR A 169 7.41 22.29 -14.53
N VAL A 170 6.18 22.51 -14.08
CA VAL A 170 5.72 22.24 -12.72
C VAL A 170 4.53 21.29 -12.82
N ILE A 171 4.60 20.16 -12.12
CA ILE A 171 3.52 19.17 -12.09
C ILE A 171 3.13 18.92 -10.64
N ASN A 172 1.83 19.04 -10.37
CA ASN A 172 1.18 18.73 -9.10
C ASN A 172 0.19 17.57 -9.28
N TRP A 173 -0.52 17.23 -8.20
CA TRP A 173 -1.50 16.15 -8.26
C TRP A 173 -2.64 16.42 -9.23
N ASP A 174 -3.04 17.68 -9.33
CA ASP A 174 -4.23 18.19 -9.99
C ASP A 174 -3.90 19.24 -11.06
N SER A 175 -2.62 19.43 -11.42
CA SER A 175 -2.24 20.52 -12.30
C SER A 175 -0.93 20.28 -13.05
N ILE A 176 -0.84 20.78 -14.28
CA ILE A 176 0.35 20.74 -15.14
C ILE A 176 0.61 22.13 -15.71
N ALA A 177 1.79 22.70 -15.46
CA ALA A 177 2.20 23.99 -15.98
C ALA A 177 3.56 23.90 -16.68
N CYS A 178 3.76 24.71 -17.72
CA CYS A 178 5.03 24.83 -18.44
C CYS A 178 5.36 26.32 -18.64
N GLU A 179 6.59 26.71 -18.32
CA GLU A 179 7.18 28.06 -18.53
C GLU A 179 6.48 29.27 -17.84
N SER A 180 5.38 29.03 -17.13
CA SER A 180 4.50 30.00 -16.45
C SER A 180 3.60 30.78 -17.42
N HIS A 181 2.28 30.61 -17.26
CA HIS A 181 1.14 31.50 -17.56
C HIS A 181 -0.15 30.69 -17.74
N ASP A 182 -0.06 29.48 -18.31
CA ASP A 182 -1.20 28.55 -18.43
C ASP A 182 -0.96 27.25 -17.65
N CYS A 183 -2.01 26.78 -17.01
CA CYS A 183 -2.03 25.52 -16.28
C CYS A 183 -3.19 24.66 -16.77
N LEU A 184 -2.90 23.40 -17.10
CA LEU A 184 -3.93 22.39 -17.29
C LEU A 184 -4.37 21.87 -15.91
N VAL A 185 -5.63 22.12 -15.55
CA VAL A 185 -6.23 21.64 -14.31
C VAL A 185 -6.81 20.23 -14.50
N MET A 186 -6.50 19.34 -13.57
CA MET A 186 -6.87 17.92 -13.55
C MET A 186 -7.67 17.58 -12.29
N GLY A 187 -8.80 18.26 -12.11
CA GLY A 187 -9.59 18.24 -10.87
C GLY A 187 -10.20 16.88 -10.52
N ASP A 188 -10.70 16.15 -11.51
CA ASP A 188 -11.27 14.81 -11.34
C ASP A 188 -10.17 13.72 -11.36
N PRO A 189 -9.93 12.94 -10.29
CA PRO A 189 -8.92 11.88 -10.27
C PRO A 189 -9.21 10.70 -11.22
N PHE A 190 -10.47 10.47 -11.59
CA PHE A 190 -10.91 9.33 -12.41
C PHE A 190 -10.86 9.60 -13.92
N GLN A 191 -10.64 10.85 -14.32
CA GLN A 191 -10.42 11.20 -15.73
C GLN A 191 -8.94 11.02 -16.09
N THR A 192 -8.64 10.54 -17.29
CA THR A 192 -7.25 10.26 -17.71
C THR A 192 -6.50 11.52 -18.19
N TYR A 193 -7.23 12.53 -18.68
CA TYR A 193 -6.73 13.77 -19.29
C TYR A 193 -5.74 13.58 -20.45
N LEU A 194 -5.78 12.43 -21.14
CA LEU A 194 -4.80 12.13 -22.20
C LEU A 194 -4.92 13.12 -23.36
N GLU A 195 -6.13 13.45 -23.80
CA GLU A 195 -6.37 14.35 -24.92
C GLU A 195 -6.05 15.80 -24.56
N GLU A 196 -6.46 16.25 -23.38
CA GLU A 196 -6.20 17.59 -22.88
C GLU A 196 -4.71 17.81 -22.67
N THR A 197 -4.02 16.79 -22.13
CA THR A 197 -2.57 16.87 -21.94
C THR A 197 -1.83 16.86 -23.27
N ASP A 198 -2.19 15.99 -24.22
CA ASP A 198 -1.57 15.99 -25.55
C ASP A 198 -1.76 17.34 -26.26
N ARG A 199 -2.96 17.94 -26.18
CA ARG A 199 -3.21 19.29 -26.70
C ARG A 199 -2.36 20.35 -26.01
N PHE A 200 -2.30 20.33 -24.68
CA PHE A 200 -1.51 21.27 -23.89
C PHE A 200 -0.01 21.18 -24.23
N VAL A 201 0.52 19.97 -24.34
CA VAL A 201 1.91 19.72 -24.73
C VAL A 201 2.20 20.23 -26.15
N ARG A 202 1.30 19.99 -27.11
CA ARG A 202 1.48 20.44 -28.51
C ARG A 202 1.46 21.97 -28.62
N GLN A 203 0.55 22.65 -27.94
CA GLN A 203 0.49 24.12 -27.91
C GLN A 203 1.79 24.72 -27.39
N LYS A 204 2.43 24.06 -26.42
CA LYS A 204 3.74 24.47 -25.90
C LYS A 204 4.92 23.98 -26.74
N HIS A 205 4.71 23.21 -27.82
CA HIS A 205 5.77 22.78 -28.73
C HIS A 205 5.98 23.75 -29.91
N GLU A 206 4.97 24.52 -30.28
CA GLU A 206 5.08 25.53 -31.34
C GLU A 206 5.96 26.70 -30.89
N PRO A 207 6.90 27.18 -31.73
CA PRO A 207 7.63 28.42 -31.44
C PRO A 207 6.63 29.59 -31.41
N PRO A 208 6.86 30.64 -30.59
CA PRO A 208 5.99 31.80 -30.59
C PRO A 208 5.89 32.36 -32.01
N ALA A 209 4.66 32.55 -32.49
CA ALA A 209 4.41 33.17 -33.79
C ALA A 209 5.09 34.54 -33.82
N ASN A 210 5.97 34.75 -34.80
CA ASN A 210 6.77 35.95 -35.05
C ASN A 210 6.07 37.24 -34.58
N GLU A 211 6.69 37.94 -33.61
CA GLU A 211 6.45 39.36 -33.43
C GLU A 211 6.92 40.10 -34.72
N PRO A 212 6.11 41.00 -35.30
CA PRO A 212 6.55 41.77 -36.46
C PRO A 212 7.70 42.71 -36.04
N PRO A 213 8.74 42.88 -36.89
CA PRO A 213 9.84 43.79 -36.57
C PRO A 213 9.35 45.24 -36.47
N LEU A 214 9.85 45.95 -35.47
CA LEU A 214 9.72 47.40 -35.27
C LEU A 214 10.35 48.20 -36.42
#